data_AF-A0AAV8X5Y0-F1
#
_entry.id   AF-A0AAV8X5Y0-F1
#
_cell.length_a   1.000
_cell.length_b   1.000
_cell.length_c   1.000
_cell.angle_alpha   90.00
_cell.angle_beta   90.00
_cell.angle_gamma   90.00
#
_symmetry.space_group_name_H-M   'P 1'
#
loop_
_entity.id
_entity.type
_entity.pdbx_description
1 polymer ?
#
loop_
_entity_poly.entity_id
_entity_poly.type
_entity_poly.pdbx_seq_one_letter_code
_entity_poly.pdbx_strand_id
1 'polypeptide(L)'
;MSDNWIVFPSTPEEKLAIKETFMNRTNFPGVIGAVDCTHVAIIAPSQEEHNYVNRKGYHSKNIQVVCDYNLKIINCNSQFPGSTHDSYIWRVSQVQTELERCFNDGDYNSWLLGDSGYPQQPWLMTPVLNAVPGSPEEQYNNVHAAARNCVERCFGVLKGRFRCLLGERTLRYSPEKVGTIVVSCAVLHNICVAARLEEPHVPDVPNLDNGNAHQLDQQINNDGREARRRLIQRYFAQN
;
A
#
# COMPACT_ATOMS: atom_id res chain seq x y z
N MET A 1 -14.29 5.46 -16.45
CA MET A 1 -13.75 6.76 -15.92
C MET A 1 -12.55 6.53 -15.01
N SER A 2 -12.55 5.51 -14.14
CA SER A 2 -11.36 5.06 -13.38
C SER A 2 -10.16 4.73 -14.27
N ASP A 3 -10.43 4.07 -15.39
CA ASP A 3 -9.41 3.40 -16.22
C ASP A 3 -8.42 4.36 -16.89
N ASN A 4 -8.70 5.66 -16.89
CA ASN A 4 -7.80 6.69 -17.41
C ASN A 4 -7.00 7.42 -16.32
N TRP A 5 -7.38 7.28 -15.04
CA TRP A 5 -6.80 8.05 -13.94
C TRP A 5 -6.10 7.20 -12.89
N ILE A 6 -6.54 5.96 -12.68
CA ILE A 6 -5.91 5.00 -11.77
C ILE A 6 -5.40 3.85 -12.65
N VAL A 7 -4.12 3.89 -12.98
CA VAL A 7 -3.47 2.94 -13.88
C VAL A 7 -2.21 2.42 -13.21
N PHE A 8 -2.11 1.09 -13.12
CA PHE A 8 -0.93 0.43 -12.60
C PHE A 8 0.16 0.40 -13.68
N PRO A 9 1.44 0.69 -13.36
CA PRO A 9 2.49 0.80 -14.36
C PRO A 9 2.68 -0.54 -15.09
N SER A 10 2.54 -0.51 -16.41
CA SER A 10 2.53 -1.69 -17.26
C SER A 10 3.74 -1.75 -18.20
N THR A 11 4.25 -0.60 -18.63
CA THR A 11 5.43 -0.56 -19.51
C THR A 11 6.75 -0.46 -18.73
N PRO A 12 7.89 -0.92 -19.29
CA PRO A 12 9.21 -0.73 -18.70
C PRO A 12 9.54 0.74 -18.41
N GLU A 13 9.11 1.66 -19.27
CA GLU A 13 9.36 3.10 -19.13
C GLU A 13 8.61 3.70 -17.95
N GLU A 14 7.33 3.33 -17.78
CA GLU A 14 6.52 3.76 -16.63
C GLU A 14 7.11 3.25 -15.31
N LYS A 15 7.48 1.96 -15.27
CA LYS A 15 8.14 1.37 -14.10
C LYS A 15 9.47 2.05 -13.81
N LEU A 16 10.29 2.34 -14.84
CA LEU A 16 11.59 2.99 -14.69
C LEU A 16 11.46 4.39 -14.07
N ALA A 17 10.52 5.21 -14.56
CA ALA A 17 10.31 6.56 -14.03
C ALA A 17 9.93 6.54 -12.53
N ILE A 18 9.10 5.58 -12.12
CA ILE A 18 8.73 5.41 -10.71
C ILE A 18 9.95 4.95 -9.89
N LYS A 19 10.71 3.96 -10.38
CA LYS A 19 11.94 3.47 -9.73
C LYS A 19 12.96 4.57 -9.50
N GLU A 20 13.21 5.40 -10.51
CA GLU A 20 14.13 6.53 -10.40
C GLU A 20 13.66 7.53 -9.36
N THR A 21 12.35 7.80 -9.30
CA THR A 21 11.78 8.69 -8.29
C THR A 21 12.00 8.14 -6.87
N PHE A 22 11.69 6.87 -6.62
CA PHE A 22 11.95 6.25 -5.31
C PHE A 22 13.44 6.24 -4.97
N MET A 23 14.28 5.80 -5.91
CA MET A 23 15.74 5.75 -5.71
C MET A 23 16.30 7.12 -5.33
N ASN A 24 15.94 8.18 -6.06
CA ASN A 24 16.44 9.54 -5.80
C ASN A 24 15.92 10.14 -4.50
N ARG A 25 14.75 9.70 -4.01
CA ARG A 25 14.09 10.28 -2.83
C ARG A 25 14.40 9.53 -1.54
N THR A 26 14.65 8.23 -1.62
CA THR A 26 14.73 7.36 -0.44
C THR A 26 15.97 6.47 -0.45
N ASN A 27 16.70 6.36 -1.56
CA ASN A 27 17.74 5.36 -1.80
C ASN A 27 17.25 3.90 -1.79
N PHE A 28 15.95 3.66 -1.93
CA PHE A 28 15.42 2.29 -2.09
C PHE A 28 15.33 1.93 -3.59
N PRO A 29 16.08 0.93 -4.09
CA PRO A 29 16.08 0.58 -5.51
C PRO A 29 14.81 -0.19 -5.92
N GLY A 30 14.49 -0.20 -7.21
CA GLY A 30 13.51 -1.13 -7.79
C GLY A 30 12.03 -0.96 -7.39
N VAL A 31 11.70 0.04 -6.56
CA VAL A 31 10.33 0.27 -6.08
C VAL A 31 9.43 0.81 -7.19
N ILE A 32 8.28 0.18 -7.41
CA ILE A 32 7.26 0.62 -8.37
C ILE A 32 5.97 1.13 -7.69
N GLY A 33 5.97 1.20 -6.36
CA GLY A 33 4.88 1.74 -5.55
C GLY A 33 4.92 1.25 -4.10
N ALA A 34 4.12 1.86 -3.25
CA ALA A 34 3.86 1.41 -1.88
C ALA A 34 2.39 1.01 -1.75
N VAL A 35 2.13 -0.12 -1.11
CA VAL A 35 0.79 -0.69 -0.89
C VAL A 35 0.43 -0.64 0.58
N ASP A 36 -0.82 -0.25 0.84
CA ASP A 36 -1.40 -0.32 2.17
C ASP A 36 -2.93 -0.33 2.08
N CYS A 37 -3.56 -0.63 3.20
CA CYS A 37 -5.00 -0.63 3.38
C CYS A 37 -5.47 0.56 4.22
N THR A 38 -6.66 1.06 3.94
CA THR A 38 -7.31 2.08 4.76
C THR A 38 -8.77 1.75 4.98
N HIS A 39 -9.24 1.95 6.21
CA HIS A 39 -10.64 1.77 6.55
C HIS A 39 -11.44 3.04 6.23
N VAL A 40 -12.63 2.83 5.66
CA VAL A 40 -13.66 3.85 5.46
C VAL A 40 -14.90 3.43 6.24
N ALA A 41 -15.30 4.26 7.21
CA ALA A 41 -16.41 3.97 8.11
C ALA A 41 -17.75 3.97 7.37
N ILE A 42 -18.58 2.97 7.63
CA ILE A 42 -19.91 2.82 7.04
C ILE A 42 -20.94 2.57 8.14
N ILE A 43 -22.21 2.79 7.84
CA ILE A 43 -23.29 2.27 8.71
C ILE A 43 -23.32 0.74 8.65
N ALA A 44 -23.83 0.13 9.71
CA ALA A 44 -24.11 -1.30 9.74
C ALA A 44 -24.94 -1.71 8.50
N PRO A 45 -24.44 -2.61 7.64
CA PRO A 45 -25.21 -3.07 6.51
C PRO A 45 -26.31 -4.02 6.97
N SER A 46 -27.41 -4.07 6.21
CA SER A 46 -28.56 -4.91 6.52
C SER A 46 -28.33 -6.41 6.26
N GLN A 47 -27.31 -6.75 5.48
CA GLN A 47 -26.91 -8.12 5.16
C GLN A 47 -25.45 -8.34 5.57
N GLU A 48 -25.17 -9.52 6.11
CA GLU A 48 -23.82 -9.95 6.49
C GLU A 48 -23.03 -8.92 7.32
N GLU A 49 -23.72 -8.23 8.23
CA GLU A 49 -23.20 -7.13 9.04
C GLU A 49 -21.85 -7.42 9.69
N HIS A 50 -21.70 -8.63 10.25
CA HIS A 50 -20.49 -9.09 10.93
C HIS A 50 -19.24 -9.06 10.04
N ASN A 51 -19.38 -9.19 8.72
CA ASN A 51 -18.26 -9.07 7.78
C ASN A 51 -17.68 -7.65 7.74
N TYR A 52 -18.44 -6.63 8.14
CA TYR A 52 -18.00 -5.25 8.05
C TYR A 52 -17.38 -4.73 9.35
N VAL A 53 -17.44 -5.49 10.45
CA VAL A 53 -16.83 -5.11 11.72
C VAL A 53 -15.32 -5.31 11.65
N ASN A 54 -14.56 -4.22 11.77
CA ASN A 54 -13.09 -4.29 11.78
C ASN A 54 -12.52 -4.62 13.16
N ARG A 55 -11.20 -4.77 13.24
CA ARG A 55 -10.44 -5.01 14.50
C ARG A 55 -10.64 -3.96 15.60
N LYS A 56 -11.13 -2.77 15.25
CA LYS A 56 -11.43 -1.67 16.19
C LYS A 56 -12.91 -1.63 16.61
N GLY A 57 -13.71 -2.62 16.20
CA GLY A 57 -15.09 -2.79 16.64
C GLY A 57 -16.13 -1.91 15.93
N TYR A 58 -15.80 -1.29 14.79
CA TYR A 58 -16.76 -0.49 14.01
C TYR A 58 -16.92 -0.99 12.57
N HIS A 59 -18.08 -0.71 11.96
CA HIS A 59 -18.36 -1.09 10.58
C HIS A 59 -17.56 -0.24 9.59
N SER A 60 -16.86 -0.92 8.68
CA SER A 60 -16.06 -0.26 7.66
C SER A 60 -15.95 -1.10 6.40
N LYS A 61 -15.47 -0.47 5.33
CA LYS A 61 -14.84 -1.18 4.22
C LYS A 61 -13.33 -1.10 4.36
N ASN A 62 -12.64 -2.18 4.02
CA ASN A 62 -11.19 -2.20 3.92
C ASN A 62 -10.79 -1.95 2.46
N ILE A 63 -10.04 -0.87 2.22
CA ILE A 63 -9.68 -0.40 0.89
C ILE A 63 -8.18 -0.54 0.70
N GLN A 64 -7.74 -1.39 -0.23
CA GLN A 64 -6.32 -1.47 -0.60
C GLN A 64 -6.01 -0.41 -1.66
N VAL A 65 -4.89 0.29 -1.47
CA VAL A 65 -4.40 1.32 -2.38
C VAL A 65 -2.93 1.08 -2.64
N VAL A 66 -2.51 1.27 -3.89
CA VAL A 66 -1.11 1.42 -4.24
C VAL A 66 -0.89 2.85 -4.73
N CYS A 67 0.14 3.53 -4.23
CA CYS A 67 0.55 4.83 -4.73
C CYS A 67 2.04 4.87 -5.10
N ASP A 68 2.41 5.79 -5.99
CA ASP A 68 3.81 6.14 -6.21
C ASP A 68 4.32 7.12 -5.14
N TYR A 69 5.59 7.52 -5.24
CA TYR A 69 6.19 8.45 -4.30
C TYR A 69 5.58 9.87 -4.39
N ASN A 70 5.02 10.25 -5.53
CA ASN A 70 4.35 11.54 -5.75
C ASN A 70 2.88 11.53 -5.31
N LEU A 71 2.49 10.53 -4.52
CA LEU A 71 1.13 10.35 -3.99
C LEU A 71 0.09 10.10 -5.08
N LYS A 72 0.48 9.73 -6.30
CA LYS A 72 -0.46 9.31 -7.35
C LYS A 72 -0.96 7.91 -7.04
N ILE A 73 -2.27 7.73 -6.95
CA ILE A 73 -2.90 6.43 -6.74
C ILE A 73 -2.86 5.63 -8.05
N ILE A 74 -2.11 4.53 -8.07
CA ILE A 74 -1.92 3.69 -9.26
C ILE A 74 -2.73 2.39 -9.20
N ASN A 75 -3.27 2.05 -8.01
CA ASN A 75 -4.29 1.02 -7.87
C ASN A 75 -5.21 1.33 -6.68
N CYS A 76 -6.49 0.98 -6.79
CA CYS A 76 -7.48 1.16 -5.72
C CYS A 76 -8.50 0.01 -5.74
N ASN A 77 -8.47 -0.85 -4.73
CA ASN A 77 -9.38 -1.97 -4.57
C ASN A 77 -10.31 -1.74 -3.38
N SER A 78 -11.57 -1.43 -3.68
CA SER A 78 -12.60 -1.08 -2.70
C SER A 78 -13.64 -2.17 -2.46
N GLN A 79 -13.32 -3.44 -2.77
CA GLN A 79 -14.30 -4.52 -2.80
C GLN A 79 -14.50 -5.21 -1.44
N PHE A 80 -13.61 -4.98 -0.48
CA PHE A 80 -13.55 -5.81 0.72
C PHE A 80 -14.29 -5.24 1.95
N PRO A 81 -14.95 -6.12 2.71
CA PRO A 81 -15.49 -5.78 4.02
C PRO A 81 -14.41 -5.42 5.05
N GLY A 82 -14.80 -4.70 6.10
CA GLY A 82 -13.91 -4.22 7.15
C GLY A 82 -13.25 -5.29 8.01
N SER A 83 -13.79 -6.52 8.05
CA SER A 83 -13.16 -7.64 8.76
C SER A 83 -12.01 -8.29 7.98
N THR A 84 -11.85 -7.97 6.70
CA THR A 84 -10.90 -8.66 5.82
C THR A 84 -9.46 -8.19 6.12
N HIS A 85 -8.55 -9.15 6.29
CA HIS A 85 -7.12 -8.88 6.49
C HIS A 85 -6.43 -8.39 5.21
N ASP A 86 -5.46 -7.50 5.37
CA ASP A 86 -4.72 -6.86 4.26
C ASP A 86 -3.99 -7.90 3.38
N SER A 87 -3.39 -8.92 4.00
CA SER A 87 -2.76 -10.05 3.30
C SER A 87 -3.73 -10.86 2.44
N TYR A 88 -5.00 -10.98 2.87
CA TYR A 88 -6.03 -11.64 2.08
C TYR A 88 -6.37 -10.79 0.86
N ILE A 89 -6.62 -9.49 1.05
CA ILE A 89 -6.94 -8.55 -0.03
C ILE A 89 -5.83 -8.56 -1.08
N TRP A 90 -4.57 -8.51 -0.63
CA TRP A 90 -3.40 -8.63 -1.49
C TRP A 90 -3.40 -9.91 -2.33
N ARG A 91 -3.57 -11.06 -1.68
CA ARG A 91 -3.50 -12.38 -2.33
C ARG A 91 -4.52 -12.56 -3.45
N VAL A 92 -5.67 -11.89 -3.36
CA VAL A 92 -6.72 -11.96 -4.39
C VAL A 92 -6.74 -10.73 -5.30
N SER A 93 -5.75 -9.83 -5.17
CA SER A 93 -5.68 -8.61 -5.97
C SER A 93 -5.15 -8.88 -7.38
N GLN A 94 -5.69 -8.16 -8.36
CA GLN A 94 -5.17 -8.19 -9.75
C GLN A 94 -3.72 -7.72 -9.83
N VAL A 95 -3.30 -6.82 -8.94
CA VAL A 95 -1.92 -6.33 -8.85
C VAL A 95 -0.96 -7.47 -8.49
N GLN A 96 -1.33 -8.31 -7.52
CA GLN A 96 -0.53 -9.47 -7.16
C GLN A 96 -0.39 -10.44 -8.35
N THR A 97 -1.49 -10.74 -9.05
CA THR A 97 -1.47 -11.63 -10.24
C THR A 97 -0.58 -11.07 -11.35
N GLU A 98 -0.66 -9.77 -11.63
CA GLU A 98 0.16 -9.11 -12.65
C GLU A 98 1.65 -9.11 -12.29
N LEU A 99 1.99 -8.88 -11.02
CA LEU A 99 3.37 -8.89 -10.56
C LEU A 99 3.98 -10.29 -10.56
N GLU A 100 3.20 -11.31 -10.21
CA GLU A 100 3.60 -12.71 -10.33
C GLU A 100 3.88 -13.09 -11.79
N ARG A 101 3.01 -12.66 -12.72
CA ARG A 101 3.26 -12.83 -14.17
C ARG A 101 4.56 -12.15 -14.60
N CYS A 102 4.74 -10.86 -14.26
CA CYS A 102 5.96 -10.11 -14.58
C CYS A 102 7.22 -10.81 -14.05
N PHE A 103 7.18 -11.33 -12.83
CA PHE A 103 8.30 -12.06 -12.24
C PHE A 103 8.62 -13.35 -13.01
N ASN A 104 7.60 -14.12 -13.36
CA ASN A 104 7.76 -15.33 -14.17
C ASN A 104 8.30 -15.03 -15.58
N ASP A 105 8.00 -13.84 -16.12
CA ASP A 105 8.51 -13.33 -17.39
C ASP A 105 9.92 -12.69 -17.28
N GLY A 106 10.54 -12.68 -16.09
CA GLY A 106 11.92 -12.24 -15.87
C GLY A 106 12.11 -10.86 -15.23
N ASP A 107 11.05 -10.19 -14.79
CA ASP A 107 11.14 -8.91 -14.08
C ASP A 107 11.52 -9.11 -12.61
N TYR A 108 12.81 -9.34 -12.35
CA TYR A 108 13.35 -9.62 -11.01
C TYR A 108 13.76 -8.36 -10.21
N ASN A 109 13.53 -7.16 -10.76
CA ASN A 109 14.01 -5.90 -10.18
C ASN A 109 12.87 -4.88 -9.98
N SER A 110 11.64 -5.36 -9.84
CA SER A 110 10.44 -4.54 -9.60
C SER A 110 9.67 -5.09 -8.41
N TRP A 111 9.38 -4.23 -7.43
CA TRP A 111 8.59 -4.62 -6.26
C TRP A 111 7.77 -3.47 -5.68
N LEU A 112 6.70 -3.83 -4.99
CA LEU A 112 5.98 -2.93 -4.09
C LEU A 112 6.58 -2.98 -2.68
N LEU A 113 6.34 -1.93 -1.90
CA LEU A 113 6.61 -1.91 -0.46
C LEU A 113 5.31 -2.08 0.33
N GLY A 114 5.25 -3.09 1.20
CA GLY A 114 4.13 -3.33 2.11
C GLY A 114 4.58 -3.32 3.57
N ASP A 115 3.64 -3.19 4.51
CA ASP A 115 3.94 -3.34 5.94
C ASP A 115 4.16 -4.81 6.34
N SER A 116 4.40 -5.06 7.63
CA SER A 116 4.60 -6.41 8.16
C SER A 116 3.36 -7.30 8.12
N GLY A 117 2.17 -6.75 7.87
CA GLY A 117 0.92 -7.48 7.71
C GLY A 117 0.78 -8.18 6.35
N TYR A 118 1.62 -7.82 5.38
CA TYR A 118 1.66 -8.45 4.05
C TYR A 118 2.64 -9.64 3.99
N PRO A 119 2.45 -10.61 3.07
CA PRO A 119 3.41 -11.68 2.85
C PRO A 119 4.67 -11.16 2.16
N GLN A 120 5.84 -11.66 2.57
CA GLN A 120 7.10 -11.42 1.86
C GLN A 120 7.13 -12.24 0.56
N GLN A 121 7.19 -11.56 -0.59
CA GLN A 121 7.21 -12.17 -1.94
C GLN A 121 8.29 -11.51 -2.82
N PRO A 122 8.70 -12.12 -3.95
CA PRO A 122 9.74 -11.53 -4.80
C PRO A 122 9.39 -10.13 -5.35
N TRP A 123 8.10 -9.84 -5.48
CA TRP A 123 7.54 -8.57 -5.96
C TRP A 123 6.89 -7.73 -4.85
N LEU A 124 6.98 -8.15 -3.58
CA LEU A 124 6.46 -7.42 -2.43
C LEU A 124 7.45 -7.50 -1.25
N MET A 125 8.08 -6.35 -0.96
CA MET A 125 9.08 -6.22 0.09
C MET A 125 8.44 -5.71 1.38
N THR A 126 8.59 -6.48 2.45
CA THR A 126 8.13 -6.15 3.81
C THR A 126 9.33 -5.99 4.74
N PRO A 127 9.19 -5.33 5.91
CA PRO A 127 10.29 -5.18 6.86
C PRO A 127 10.81 -6.54 7.38
N VAL A 128 12.09 -6.58 7.74
CA VAL A 128 12.69 -7.70 8.47
C VAL A 128 12.31 -7.57 9.94
N LEU A 129 11.56 -8.53 10.46
CA LEU A 129 11.19 -8.54 11.87
C LEU A 129 12.41 -8.89 12.73
N ASN A 130 12.55 -8.23 13.88
CA ASN A 130 13.63 -8.45 14.84
C ASN A 130 15.05 -8.26 14.25
N ALA A 131 15.21 -7.30 13.32
CA ALA A 131 16.52 -6.95 12.79
C ALA A 131 17.48 -6.56 13.91
N VAL A 132 18.72 -7.05 13.84
CA VAL A 132 19.75 -6.76 14.83
C VAL A 132 20.21 -5.30 14.68
N PRO A 133 20.34 -4.52 15.77
CA PRO A 133 20.88 -3.17 15.69
C PRO A 133 22.25 -3.11 15.01
N GLY A 134 22.44 -2.15 14.11
CA GLY A 134 23.65 -1.98 13.28
C GLY A 134 23.77 -2.97 12.12
N SER A 135 22.81 -3.88 11.93
CA SER A 135 22.85 -4.83 10.82
C SER A 135 22.39 -4.20 9.49
N PRO A 136 22.80 -4.77 8.34
CA PRO A 136 22.23 -4.42 7.04
C PRO A 136 20.70 -4.51 6.98
N GLU A 137 20.11 -5.39 7.79
CA GLU A 137 18.65 -5.56 7.87
C GLU A 137 17.98 -4.37 8.57
N GLU A 138 18.62 -3.80 9.60
CA GLU A 138 18.14 -2.56 10.24
C GLU A 138 18.24 -1.38 9.26
N GLN A 139 19.35 -1.26 8.53
CA GLN A 139 19.50 -0.22 7.51
C GLN A 139 18.44 -0.37 6.40
N TYR A 140 18.20 -1.59 5.95
CA TYR A 140 17.11 -1.90 5.04
C TYR A 140 15.75 -1.46 5.60
N ASN A 141 15.44 -1.80 6.86
CA ASN A 141 14.18 -1.41 7.50
C ASN A 141 14.01 0.11 7.59
N ASN A 142 15.07 0.84 7.93
CA ASN A 142 15.03 2.31 8.02
C ASN A 142 14.69 2.94 6.66
N VAL A 143 15.35 2.47 5.60
CA VAL A 143 15.12 2.95 4.23
C VAL A 143 13.77 2.46 3.67
N HIS A 144 13.35 1.23 4.02
CA HIS A 144 12.03 0.67 3.72
C HIS A 144 10.92 1.54 4.31
N ALA A 145 10.99 1.83 5.61
CA ALA A 145 9.99 2.64 6.31
C ALA A 145 9.89 4.05 5.71
N ALA A 146 11.05 4.69 5.44
CA ALA A 146 11.09 6.01 4.80
C ALA A 146 10.47 6.00 3.39
N ALA A 147 10.69 4.94 2.61
CA ALA A 147 10.13 4.80 1.28
C ALA A 147 8.64 4.47 1.28
N ARG A 148 8.19 3.60 2.19
CA ARG A 148 6.79 3.20 2.34
C ARG A 148 5.90 4.34 2.83
N ASN A 149 6.45 5.27 3.63
CA ASN A 149 5.71 6.39 4.23
C ASN A 149 4.87 7.21 3.21
N CYS A 150 5.21 7.20 1.92
CA CYS A 150 4.40 7.86 0.88
C CYS A 150 2.94 7.36 0.84
N VAL A 151 2.66 6.09 1.14
CA VAL A 151 1.28 5.57 1.14
C VAL A 151 0.44 6.09 2.30
N GLU A 152 1.06 6.25 3.47
CA GLU A 152 0.43 6.86 4.64
C GLU A 152 0.16 8.35 4.40
N ARG A 153 1.13 9.06 3.82
CA ARG A 153 0.94 10.44 3.35
C ARG A 153 -0.16 10.54 2.30
N CYS A 154 -0.22 9.60 1.35
CA CYS A 154 -1.26 9.56 0.34
C CYS A 154 -2.65 9.42 1.00
N PHE A 155 -2.81 8.57 2.02
CA PHE A 155 -4.06 8.49 2.78
C PHE A 155 -4.39 9.78 3.52
N GLY A 156 -3.40 10.40 4.16
CA GLY A 156 -3.56 11.69 4.83
C GLY A 156 -4.08 12.76 3.88
N VAL A 157 -3.44 12.92 2.72
CA VAL A 157 -3.84 13.89 1.70
C VAL A 157 -5.21 13.55 1.11
N LEU A 158 -5.47 12.29 0.76
CA LEU A 158 -6.74 11.84 0.20
C LEU A 158 -7.90 12.15 1.16
N LYS A 159 -7.76 11.78 2.44
CA LYS A 159 -8.78 12.02 3.46
C LYS A 159 -8.89 13.49 3.88
N GLY A 160 -7.79 14.24 3.79
CA GLY A 160 -7.78 15.70 3.96
C GLY A 160 -8.57 16.41 2.86
N ARG A 161 -8.38 16.02 1.59
CA ARG A 161 -9.12 16.55 0.44
C ARG A 161 -10.60 16.13 0.50
N PHE A 162 -10.86 14.86 0.75
CA PHE A 162 -12.20 14.28 0.78
C PHE A 162 -12.56 13.84 2.19
N ARG A 163 -12.94 14.82 3.01
CA ARG A 163 -13.24 14.63 4.44
C ARG A 163 -14.34 13.62 4.72
N CYS A 164 -15.17 13.28 3.73
CA CYS A 164 -16.15 12.20 3.83
C CYS A 164 -15.52 10.81 4.06
N LEU A 165 -14.22 10.64 3.82
CA LEU A 165 -13.45 9.42 4.05
C LEU A 165 -12.78 9.36 5.44
N LEU A 166 -12.91 10.40 6.26
CA LEU A 166 -12.37 10.41 7.62
C LEU A 166 -13.11 9.40 8.50
N GLY A 167 -12.41 8.78 9.45
CA GLY A 167 -13.00 7.76 10.34
C GLY A 167 -14.16 8.27 11.18
N GLU A 168 -14.17 9.56 11.52
CA GLU A 168 -15.25 10.25 12.24
C GLU A 168 -16.50 10.51 11.37
N ARG A 169 -16.41 10.28 10.05
CA ARG A 169 -17.47 10.54 9.07
C ARG A 169 -18.02 9.22 8.55
N THR A 170 -18.92 8.61 9.33
CA THR A 170 -19.63 7.40 8.92
C THR A 170 -20.48 7.64 7.67
N LEU A 171 -20.15 6.96 6.57
CA LEU A 171 -20.94 7.03 5.34
C LEU A 171 -22.22 6.22 5.47
N ARG A 172 -23.35 6.86 5.16
CA ARG A 172 -24.70 6.30 5.29
C ARG A 172 -25.22 5.74 3.97
N TYR A 173 -24.40 4.93 3.31
CA TYR A 173 -24.70 4.30 2.03
C TYR A 173 -24.42 2.80 2.08
N SER A 174 -24.92 2.05 1.10
CA SER A 174 -24.58 0.63 0.97
C SER A 174 -23.07 0.45 0.75
N PRO A 175 -22.49 -0.71 1.13
CA PRO A 175 -21.07 -0.98 0.92
C PRO A 175 -20.59 -0.80 -0.53
N GLU A 176 -21.42 -1.14 -1.51
CA GLU A 176 -21.10 -1.01 -2.94
C GLU A 176 -21.02 0.48 -3.32
N LYS A 177 -21.98 1.28 -2.83
CA LYS A 177 -22.00 2.72 -3.06
C LYS A 177 -20.82 3.41 -2.38
N VAL A 178 -20.45 2.98 -1.17
CA VAL A 178 -19.24 3.47 -0.49
C VAL A 178 -17.99 3.15 -1.30
N GLY A 179 -17.87 1.92 -1.84
CA GLY A 179 -16.76 1.57 -2.73
C GLY A 179 -16.67 2.51 -3.94
N THR A 180 -17.81 2.83 -4.56
CA THR A 180 -17.87 3.79 -5.67
C THR A 180 -17.43 5.21 -5.27
N ILE A 181 -17.84 5.66 -4.07
CA ILE A 181 -17.42 6.97 -3.53
C ILE A 181 -15.90 7.00 -3.35
N VAL A 182 -15.32 5.95 -2.76
CA VAL A 182 -13.88 5.84 -2.54
C VAL A 182 -13.10 5.91 -3.84
N VAL A 183 -13.49 5.12 -4.85
CA VAL A 183 -12.85 5.14 -6.17
C VAL A 183 -12.99 6.52 -6.82
N SER A 184 -14.15 7.17 -6.69
CA SER A 184 -14.36 8.53 -7.21
C SER A 184 -13.43 9.54 -6.54
N CYS A 185 -13.27 9.48 -5.21
CA CYS A 185 -12.32 10.31 -4.48
C CYS A 185 -10.86 10.05 -4.92
N ALA A 186 -10.49 8.79 -5.15
CA ALA A 186 -9.15 8.44 -5.65
C ALA A 186 -8.89 9.01 -7.06
N VAL A 187 -9.87 8.95 -7.96
CA VAL A 187 -9.79 9.57 -9.29
C VAL A 187 -9.64 11.09 -9.19
N LEU A 188 -10.48 11.74 -8.38
CA LEU A 188 -10.39 13.19 -8.17
C LEU A 188 -9.08 13.61 -7.51
N HIS A 189 -8.55 12.80 -6.58
CA HIS A 189 -7.23 13.00 -5.99
C HIS A 189 -6.14 13.00 -7.06
N ASN A 190 -6.14 12.03 -7.97
CA ASN A 190 -5.16 11.98 -9.06
C ASN A 190 -5.29 13.17 -10.03
N ILE A 191 -6.51 13.66 -10.28
CA ILE A 191 -6.72 14.90 -11.04
C ILE A 191 -6.06 16.07 -10.32
N CYS A 192 -6.23 16.20 -9.00
CA CYS A 192 -5.59 17.24 -8.19
C CYS A 192 -4.05 17.13 -8.23
N VAL A 193 -3.50 15.91 -8.12
CA VAL A 193 -2.05 15.65 -8.21
C VAL A 193 -1.52 16.06 -9.60
N ALA A 194 -2.20 15.66 -10.67
CA ALA A 194 -1.81 16.02 -12.04
C ALA A 194 -1.86 17.54 -12.28
N ALA A 195 -2.87 18.21 -11.72
CA ALA A 195 -3.01 19.67 -11.76
C ALA A 195 -2.10 20.42 -10.77
N ARG A 196 -1.29 19.69 -9.96
CA ARG A 196 -0.40 20.24 -8.94
C ARG A 196 -1.11 21.18 -7.96
N LEU A 197 -2.35 20.85 -7.59
CA LEU A 197 -3.11 21.60 -6.60
C LEU A 197 -2.49 21.41 -5.22
N GLU A 198 -2.50 22.48 -4.42
CA GLU A 198 -1.98 22.46 -3.05
C GLU A 198 -2.55 21.28 -2.23
N GLU A 199 -1.67 20.62 -1.50
CA GLU A 199 -2.02 19.55 -0.58
C GLU A 199 -2.70 20.15 0.66
N PRO A 200 -3.76 19.51 1.19
CA PRO A 200 -4.31 19.91 2.48
C PRO A 200 -3.24 19.71 3.56
N HIS A 201 -3.28 20.54 4.59
CA HIS A 201 -2.43 20.33 5.76
C HIS A 201 -2.84 19.02 6.44
N VAL A 202 -1.92 18.05 6.43
CA VAL A 202 -2.06 16.78 7.16
C VAL A 202 -1.15 16.87 8.37
N PRO A 203 -1.66 16.72 9.61
CA PRO A 203 -0.79 16.64 10.78
C PRO A 203 0.17 15.46 10.61
N ASP A 204 1.42 15.61 11.04
CA ASP A 204 2.38 14.50 11.05
C ASP A 204 1.74 13.30 11.77
N VAL A 205 1.48 12.24 11.03
CA VAL A 205 1.07 10.98 11.62
C VAL A 205 2.37 10.39 12.19
N PRO A 206 2.48 10.16 13.50
CA PRO A 206 3.62 9.44 14.03
C PRO A 206 3.74 8.12 13.26
N ASN A 207 4.96 7.70 12.89
CA ASN A 207 5.22 6.35 12.42
C ASN A 207 4.76 5.39 13.54
N LEU A 208 3.50 4.96 13.49
CA LEU A 208 2.91 4.02 14.44
C LEU A 208 3.23 2.60 13.99
N ASP A 209 4.48 2.35 13.63
CA ASP A 209 4.99 1.00 13.34
C ASP A 209 5.32 0.28 14.67
N ASN A 210 4.39 0.37 15.63
CA ASN A 210 4.40 -0.34 16.90
C ASN A 210 3.08 -1.12 17.08
N GLY A 211 2.52 -1.63 15.98
CA GLY A 211 1.37 -2.51 15.98
C GLY A 211 1.79 -3.96 15.99
N ASN A 212 1.90 -4.57 17.19
CA ASN A 212 2.02 -6.01 17.46
C ASN A 212 2.03 -6.87 16.19
N ALA A 213 3.23 -7.25 15.74
CA ALA A 213 3.43 -8.28 14.74
C ALA A 213 2.84 -9.59 15.28
N HIS A 214 1.53 -9.78 15.11
CA HIS A 214 0.93 -11.09 15.25
C HIS A 214 1.51 -11.90 14.11
N GLN A 215 2.31 -12.90 14.50
CA GLN A 215 3.05 -13.82 13.64
C GLN A 215 2.15 -14.38 12.53
N LEU A 216 2.10 -13.69 11.40
CA LEU A 216 1.71 -14.29 10.12
C LEU A 216 2.99 -14.79 9.44
N ASP A 217 3.78 -15.56 10.18
CA ASP A 217 4.98 -16.25 9.69
C ASP A 217 4.63 -17.50 8.86
N GLN A 218 3.40 -17.60 8.35
CA GLN A 218 2.86 -18.83 7.77
C GLN A 218 2.74 -18.84 6.24
N GLN A 219 3.16 -17.78 5.53
CA GLN A 219 3.23 -17.81 4.05
C GLN A 219 4.49 -17.14 3.52
N ILE A 220 5.64 -17.49 4.09
CA ILE A 220 6.91 -17.15 3.46
C ILE A 220 7.12 -18.09 2.26
N ASN A 221 6.97 -17.56 1.05
CA ASN A 221 7.55 -18.20 -0.13
C ASN A 221 9.08 -18.12 -0.01
N ASN A 222 9.79 -19.26 -0.17
CA ASN A 222 11.25 -19.30 -0.18
C ASN A 222 11.85 -18.27 -1.14
N ASP A 223 11.22 -18.06 -2.29
CA ASP A 223 11.66 -17.10 -3.29
C ASP A 223 11.57 -15.66 -2.78
N GLY A 224 10.55 -15.33 -1.99
CA GLY A 224 10.36 -14.00 -1.42
C GLY A 224 11.43 -13.66 -0.38
N ARG A 225 11.76 -14.62 0.49
CA ARG A 225 12.87 -14.49 1.46
C ARG A 225 14.19 -14.25 0.74
N GLU A 226 14.43 -15.06 -0.27
CA GLU A 226 15.68 -15.04 -1.02
C GLU A 226 15.83 -13.74 -1.83
N ALA A 227 14.75 -13.25 -2.45
CA ALA A 227 14.73 -11.96 -3.13
C ALA A 227 15.09 -10.80 -2.18
N ARG A 228 14.45 -10.73 -1.00
CA ARG A 228 14.77 -9.71 0.01
C ARG A 228 16.19 -9.84 0.54
N ARG A 229 16.68 -11.07 0.78
CA ARG A 229 18.05 -11.34 1.22
C ARG A 229 19.07 -10.83 0.19
N ARG A 230 18.87 -11.13 -1.10
CA ARG A 230 19.75 -10.63 -2.19
C ARG A 230 19.73 -9.12 -2.29
N LEU A 231 18.56 -8.49 -2.14
CA LEU A 231 18.40 -7.04 -2.10
C LEU A 231 19.23 -6.42 -0.97
N ILE A 232 19.06 -6.94 0.26
CA ILE A 232 19.78 -6.48 1.45
C ILE A 232 21.30 -6.61 1.25
N GLN A 233 21.77 -7.78 0.79
CA GLN A 233 23.19 -8.01 0.57
C GLN A 233 23.79 -7.10 -0.51
N ARG A 234 23.02 -6.79 -1.57
CA ARG A 234 23.50 -6.00 -2.69
C ARG A 234 23.58 -4.51 -2.38
N TYR A 235 22.62 -3.97 -1.63
CA TYR A 235 22.46 -2.52 -1.48
C TYR A 235 22.64 -1.99 -0.05
N PHE A 236 22.62 -2.86 0.96
CA PHE A 236 22.62 -2.45 2.37
C PHE A 236 23.75 -3.09 3.19
N ALA A 237 24.49 -4.06 2.63
CA ALA A 237 25.59 -4.74 3.33
C ALA A 237 26.99 -4.16 3.05
N GLN A 238 27.10 -3.12 2.22
CA GLN A 238 28.37 -2.46 1.91
C GLN A 238 28.46 -1.13 2.66
N ASN A 239 28.92 -1.19 3.92
CA ASN A 239 29.48 -0.06 4.65
C ASN A 239 30.81 -0.50 5.28
#